data_AF-A0A8I0C9Y8-F1
#
_entry.id   AF-A0A8I0C9Y8-F1
#
_cell.length_a   1.000
_cell.length_b   1.000
_cell.length_c   1.000
_cell.angle_alpha   90.00
_cell.angle_beta   90.00
_cell.angle_gamma   90.00
#
_symmetry.space_group_name_H-M   'P 1'
#
loop_
_entity.id
_entity.type
_entity.pdbx_description
1 polymer ?
#
loop_
_entity_poly.entity_id
_entity_poly.type
_entity_poly.pdbx_seq_one_letter_code
_entity_poly.pdbx_strand_id
1 'polypeptide(L)'
;MSNYLIFRGASGAGYSYMPLSRAPLLKGRSGNYVLARAGDSGWEIVSAGEAPDLGTAPWPDPAADEMVLIRFNVSRSAREAELADLVGGAEGGAQQGLRATG
;
A
#
# COMPACT_ATOMS: atom_id res chain seq x y z
N MET A 1 13.72 -7.36 -12.94
CA MET A 1 13.10 -6.02 -12.79
C MET A 1 12.38 -6.01 -11.47
N SER A 2 12.68 -5.06 -10.60
CA SER A 2 12.19 -5.05 -9.22
C SER A 2 10.68 -4.80 -9.22
N ASN A 3 9.91 -5.83 -8.85
CA ASN A 3 8.44 -5.90 -8.94
C ASN A 3 7.73 -5.18 -7.79
N TYR A 4 8.35 -4.16 -7.21
CA TYR A 4 7.87 -3.45 -6.04
C TYR A 4 7.52 -2.01 -6.42
N LEU A 5 6.42 -1.50 -5.86
CA LEU A 5 6.06 -0.09 -5.91
C LEU A 5 6.46 0.58 -4.61
N ILE A 6 7.13 1.72 -4.69
CA ILE A 6 7.61 2.46 -3.52
C ILE A 6 6.69 3.66 -3.30
N PHE A 7 5.87 3.64 -2.25
CA PHE A 7 5.11 4.82 -1.84
C PHE A 7 5.94 5.64 -0.85
N ARG A 8 5.90 6.97 -1.01
CA ARG A 8 6.53 7.89 -0.06
C ARG A 8 5.49 8.40 0.91
N GLY A 9 5.70 8.23 2.21
CA GLY A 9 4.86 8.85 3.23
C GLY A 9 5.22 10.32 3.48
N ALA A 10 4.42 11.00 4.30
CA ALA A 10 4.57 12.42 4.61
C ALA A 10 5.93 12.75 5.27
N SER A 11 6.50 11.80 6.01
CA SER A 11 7.84 11.89 6.60
C SER A 11 8.98 11.85 5.58
N GLY A 12 8.68 11.50 4.32
CA GLY A 12 9.67 11.23 3.27
C GLY A 12 10.19 9.79 3.26
N ALA A 13 9.74 8.93 4.19
CA ALA A 13 10.07 7.51 4.20
C ALA A 13 9.49 6.79 2.98
N GLY A 14 10.26 5.86 2.41
CA GLY A 14 9.85 5.01 1.29
C GLY A 14 9.40 3.63 1.76
N TYR A 15 8.21 3.22 1.32
CA TYR A 15 7.60 1.94 1.66
C TYR A 15 7.41 1.09 0.41
N SER A 16 8.11 -0.04 0.35
CA SER A 16 8.07 -0.95 -0.79
C SER A 16 6.93 -1.97 -0.63
N TYR A 17 6.02 -1.97 -1.59
CA TYR A 17 4.90 -2.89 -1.69
C TYR A 17 5.01 -3.78 -2.92
N MET A 18 4.45 -4.98 -2.86
CA MET A 18 4.35 -5.89 -4.00
C MET A 18 2.90 -6.17 -4.40
N PRO A 19 2.63 -6.46 -5.69
CA PRO A 19 1.32 -6.96 -6.12
C PRO A 19 0.89 -8.20 -5.35
N LEU A 20 -0.34 -8.20 -4.84
CA LEU A 20 -0.94 -9.34 -4.16
C LEU A 20 -0.88 -10.61 -5.03
N SER A 21 -1.12 -10.47 -6.34
CA SER A 21 -1.07 -11.56 -7.33
C SER A 21 0.29 -12.26 -7.43
N ARG A 22 1.35 -11.67 -6.88
CA ARG A 22 2.72 -12.19 -6.93
C ARG A 22 3.23 -12.71 -5.60
N ALA A 23 2.39 -12.74 -4.57
CA ALA A 23 2.78 -13.14 -3.24
C ALA A 23 2.39 -14.60 -2.96
N PRO A 24 3.32 -15.57 -3.08
CA PRO A 24 3.05 -16.94 -2.67
C PRO A 24 2.99 -17.04 -1.14
N LEU A 25 2.03 -17.81 -0.63
CA LEU A 25 1.93 -18.25 0.77
C LEU A 25 1.83 -17.12 1.81
N LEU A 26 0.70 -16.42 1.80
CA LEU A 26 0.40 -15.33 2.73
C LEU A 26 -0.36 -15.75 4.00
N LYS A 27 -0.87 -16.98 4.04
CA LYS A 27 -1.67 -17.48 5.17
C LYS A 27 -0.90 -17.35 6.49
N GLY A 28 -1.52 -16.73 7.48
CA GLY A 28 -0.93 -16.46 8.79
C GLY A 28 0.07 -15.31 8.84
N ARG A 29 0.27 -14.57 7.74
CA ARG A 29 1.14 -13.37 7.72
C ARG A 29 0.29 -12.12 7.87
N SER A 30 0.59 -11.32 8.89
CA SER A 30 0.04 -9.96 8.99
C SER A 30 0.87 -8.97 8.18
N GLY A 31 0.25 -7.87 7.76
CA GLY A 31 0.92 -6.83 6.99
C GLY A 31 0.01 -5.65 6.66
N ASN A 32 0.57 -4.69 5.93
CA ASN A 32 -0.18 -3.58 5.36
C ASN A 32 -0.56 -3.90 3.92
N TYR A 33 -1.65 -3.29 3.48
CA TYR A 33 -2.06 -3.30 2.08
C TYR A 33 -2.43 -1.89 1.63
N VAL A 34 -2.32 -1.69 0.32
CA VAL A 34 -2.69 -0.47 -0.38
C VAL A 34 -3.49 -0.89 -1.61
N LEU A 35 -4.66 -0.29 -1.81
CA LEU A 35 -5.30 -0.25 -3.12
C LEU A 35 -4.72 0.96 -3.85
N ALA A 36 -4.03 0.71 -4.96
CA ALA A 36 -3.45 1.77 -5.77
C ALA A 36 -4.09 1.81 -7.15
N ARG A 37 -4.28 3.02 -7.68
CA ARG A 37 -4.75 3.27 -9.05
C ARG A 37 -3.61 3.77 -9.91
N ALA A 38 -3.54 3.32 -11.15
CA ALA A 38 -2.66 3.91 -12.15
C ALA A 38 -3.19 5.29 -12.56
N GLY A 39 -2.37 6.33 -12.41
CA GLY A 39 -2.64 7.68 -12.90
C GLY A 39 -1.61 8.11 -13.94
N ASP A 40 -1.80 9.30 -14.50
CA ASP A 40 -0.97 9.84 -15.61
C ASP A 40 0.53 9.95 -15.28
N SER A 41 0.88 10.03 -13.98
CA SER A 41 2.25 10.27 -13.52
C SER A 41 2.79 9.21 -12.56
N GLY A 42 2.11 8.07 -12.43
CA GLY A 42 2.52 6.97 -11.56
C GLY A 42 1.33 6.31 -10.86
N TRP A 43 1.58 5.64 -9.74
CA TRP A 43 0.54 5.03 -8.92
C TRP A 43 0.11 5.97 -7.80
N GLU A 44 -1.20 6.02 -7.53
CA GLU A 44 -1.78 6.79 -6.44
C GLU A 44 -2.48 5.86 -5.45
N ILE A 45 -2.33 6.13 -4.16
CA ILE A 45 -3.03 5.39 -3.10
C ILE A 45 -4.50 5.81 -3.10
N VAL A 46 -5.40 4.85 -3.35
CA VAL A 46 -6.86 5.02 -3.21
C VAL A 46 -7.28 4.72 -1.78
N SER A 47 -6.74 3.66 -1.20
CA SER A 47 -6.95 3.30 0.19
C SER A 47 -5.76 2.50 0.74
N ALA A 48 -5.59 2.52 2.06
CA ALA A 48 -4.57 1.76 2.76
C ALA A 48 -5.13 1.19 4.05
N GLY A 49 -4.63 0.03 4.48
CA GLY A 49 -5.08 -0.60 5.71
C GLY A 49 -4.17 -1.71 6.21
N GLU A 50 -4.51 -2.25 7.38
CA GLU A 50 -3.85 -3.43 7.94
C GLU A 50 -4.66 -4.69 7.63
N ALA A 51 -3.95 -5.79 7.40
CA ALA A 51 -4.50 -7.13 7.35
C ALA A 51 -3.87 -7.98 8.48
N PRO A 52 -4.67 -8.53 9.40
CA PRO A 52 -4.17 -9.46 10.41
C PRO A 52 -3.73 -10.80 9.79
N ASP A 53 -4.36 -11.20 8.68
CA ASP A 53 -3.94 -12.33 7.85
C ASP A 53 -4.12 -11.97 6.36
N LEU A 54 -3.01 -11.76 5.67
CA LEU A 54 -2.96 -11.45 4.24
C LEU A 54 -3.39 -12.64 3.36
N GLY A 55 -3.47 -13.86 3.89
CA GLY A 55 -4.02 -15.00 3.16
C GLY A 55 -5.55 -15.03 3.10
N THR A 56 -6.22 -14.34 4.03
CA THR A 56 -7.68 -14.39 4.20
C THR A 56 -8.34 -13.02 4.29
N ALA A 57 -7.59 -11.94 4.10
CA ALA A 57 -8.13 -10.59 4.15
C ALA A 57 -9.24 -10.42 3.10
N PRO A 58 -10.36 -9.76 3.44
CA PRO A 58 -11.37 -9.39 2.47
C PRO A 58 -10.83 -8.23 1.63
N TRP A 59 -10.18 -8.56 0.51
CA TRP A 59 -9.61 -7.56 -0.39
C TRP A 59 -10.68 -6.68 -1.01
N PRO A 60 -10.40 -5.38 -1.23
CA PRO A 60 -11.27 -4.56 -2.06
C PRO A 60 -11.31 -5.12 -3.48
N ASP A 61 -12.45 -4.99 -4.14
CA ASP A 61 -12.62 -5.38 -5.56
C ASP A 61 -12.04 -4.25 -6.44
N PRO A 62 -10.88 -4.45 -7.09
CA PRO A 62 -10.21 -3.37 -7.81
C PRO A 62 -10.91 -3.06 -9.13
N ALA A 63 -11.01 -1.77 -9.47
CA ALA A 63 -11.32 -1.35 -10.84
C ALA A 63 -10.23 -1.79 -11.84
N ALA A 64 -10.49 -1.65 -13.15
CA ALA A 64 -9.57 -2.10 -14.20
C ALA A 64 -8.18 -1.44 -14.15
N ASP A 65 -8.08 -0.24 -13.60
CA ASP A 65 -6.88 0.55 -13.41
C ASP A 65 -6.33 0.49 -11.97
N GLU A 66 -6.88 -0.39 -11.14
CA GLU A 66 -6.50 -0.54 -9.74
C GLU A 66 -5.83 -1.88 -9.44
N MET A 67 -5.04 -1.91 -8.36
CA MET A 67 -4.34 -3.10 -7.90
C MET A 67 -4.17 -3.09 -6.39
N VAL A 68 -4.38 -4.26 -5.79
CA VAL A 68 -4.03 -4.51 -4.39
C VAL A 68 -2.55 -4.82 -4.28
N LEU A 69 -1.87 -4.03 -3.45
CA LEU A 69 -0.47 -4.10 -3.13
C LEU A 69 -0.31 -4.44 -1.66
N ILE A 70 0.67 -5.25 -1.30
CA ILE A 70 0.87 -5.72 0.07
C ILE A 70 2.31 -5.55 0.53
N ARG A 71 2.47 -5.42 1.84
CA ARG A 71 3.74 -5.44 2.56
C ARG A 71 3.59 -6.31 3.80
N PHE A 72 4.25 -7.47 3.79
CA PHE A 72 4.22 -8.44 4.89
C PHE A 72 5.53 -8.42 5.70
N ASN A 73 5.55 -9.12 6.85
CA ASN A 73 6.68 -9.13 7.81
C ASN A 73 6.96 -7.77 8.48
N VAL A 74 5.92 -6.99 8.72
CA VAL A 74 6.00 -5.70 9.43
C VAL A 74 5.41 -5.87 10.83
N SER A 75 6.12 -5.40 11.86
CA SER A 75 5.60 -5.43 13.24
C SER A 75 4.33 -4.57 13.35
N ARG A 76 3.47 -4.88 14.32
CA ARG A 76 2.22 -4.13 14.52
C ARG A 76 2.45 -2.63 14.67
N SER A 77 3.39 -2.22 15.53
CA SER A 77 3.69 -0.80 15.74
C SER A 77 4.21 -0.11 14.48
N ALA A 78 4.98 -0.82 13.64
CA ALA A 78 5.46 -0.27 12.38
C ALA A 78 4.35 -0.17 11.33
N ARG A 79 3.34 -1.04 11.37
CA ARG A 79 2.18 -0.98 10.48
C ARG A 79 1.32 0.24 10.76
N GLU A 80 0.99 0.47 12.02
CA GLU A 80 0.19 1.62 12.48
C GLU A 80 0.91 2.94 12.11
N ALA A 81 2.23 3.02 12.36
CA ALA A 81 3.05 4.18 12.01
C ALA A 81 3.16 4.42 10.50
N GLU A 82 3.33 3.35 9.71
CA GLU A 82 3.36 3.46 8.24
C GLU A 82 2.03 3.94 7.67
N LEU A 83 0.91 3.40 8.14
CA LEU A 83 -0.40 3.87 7.69
C LEU A 83 -0.59 5.34 8.06
N ALA A 84 -0.28 5.73 9.29
CA ALA A 84 -0.34 7.13 9.69
C ALA A 84 0.54 8.03 8.81
N ASP A 85 1.72 7.56 8.38
CA ASP A 85 2.60 8.32 7.49
C ASP A 85 2.08 8.39 6.05
N LEU A 86 1.41 7.35 5.56
CA LEU A 86 0.83 7.30 4.22
C LEU A 86 -0.50 8.05 4.11
N VAL A 87 -1.40 7.94 5.09
CA VAL A 87 -2.75 8.56 5.04
C VAL A 87 -2.90 9.81 5.92
N GLY A 88 -2.09 9.98 6.96
CA GLY A 88 -2.21 11.08 7.93
C GLY A 88 -1.80 12.47 7.41
N GLY A 89 -1.20 12.56 6.21
CA GLY A 89 -0.92 13.83 5.53
C GLY A 89 -2.11 14.45 4.79
N ALA A 90 -3.29 13.80 4.79
CA ALA A 90 -4.43 14.18 3.95
C ALA A 90 -5.31 15.33 4.49
N GLU A 91 -5.10 15.80 5.72
CA GLU A 91 -5.86 16.93 6.29
C GLU A 91 -5.16 18.28 6.04
N GLY A 92 -5.25 18.79 4.82
CA GLY A 92 -4.70 20.13 4.54
C GLY A 92 -4.50 20.49 3.08
N GLY A 93 -5.54 20.37 2.25
CA GLY A 93 -5.58 21.01 0.93
C GLY A 93 -5.11 20.14 -0.23
N ALA A 94 -6.07 19.81 -1.10
CA ALA A 94 -5.91 19.30 -2.45
C ALA A 94 -5.12 17.98 -2.62
N GLN A 95 -5.85 16.96 -3.08
CA GLN A 95 -5.36 15.75 -3.73
C GLN A 95 -4.01 15.95 -4.46
N GLN A 96 -2.91 15.55 -3.81
CA GLN A 96 -1.69 15.17 -4.53
C GLN A 96 -1.46 13.71 -4.22
N GLY A 97 -1.85 12.87 -5.17
CA GLY A 97 -1.65 11.43 -5.12
C GLY A 97 -0.23 11.10 -4.70
N LEU A 98 -0.11 10.29 -3.65
CA LEU A 98 1.17 9.77 -3.17
C LEU A 98 1.75 8.92 -4.30
N ARG A 99 2.76 9.47 -4.97
CA ARG A 99 3.30 8.88 -6.21
C ARG A 99 4.31 7.80 -5.90
N ALA A 100 4.18 6.66 -6.58
CA ALA A 100 5.23 5.66 -6.62
C ALA A 100 6.28 5.98 -7.70
N THR A 101 7.57 5.95 -7.34
CA THR A 101 8.68 5.99 -8.31
C THR A 101 9.10 4.57 -8.67
N GLY A 102 9.06 4.24 -9.97
CA GLY A 102 9.48 2.93 -10.52
C GLY A 102 10.98 2.82 -10.81
#